data_AF-A0A9N9G0E4-F1
#
_entry.id   AF-A0A9N9G0E4-F1
#
_cell.length_a   1.000
_cell.length_b   1.000
_cell.length_c   1.000
_cell.angle_alpha   90.00
_cell.angle_beta   90.00
_cell.angle_gamma   90.00
#
_symmetry.space_group_name_H-M   'P 1'
#
loop_
_entity.id
_entity.type
_entity.pdbx_description
1 polymer ?
#
loop_
_entity_poly.entity_id
_entity_poly.type
_entity_poly.pdbx_seq_one_letter_code
_entity_poly.pdbx_strand_id
1 'polypeptide(L)'
;MDKNNQKIYYDPILSLRVIHPNGSVTEINKDGIPDYNFHYPIYLKENNGYKSDDKFNPLDFYPLYDKYILVVYSTASDWTDNETFVDRGMIIDWNGNKISEIEFGKSYIDHDPKGSLMPNQAMFAVNSDRTKGFLRFSQLRKSSDAEWKQYSVYVALFLKQ
;
A
#
# COMPACT_ATOMS: atom_id res chain seq x y z
N MET A 1 18.83 -14.76 -24.60
CA MET A 1 17.60 -15.25 -23.94
C MET A 1 17.47 -14.48 -22.65
N ASP A 2 16.55 -13.53 -22.61
CA ASP A 2 16.34 -12.62 -21.48
C ASP A 2 15.78 -13.36 -20.27
N LYS A 3 16.49 -13.29 -19.14
CA LYS A 3 16.04 -13.88 -17.88
C LYS A 3 14.97 -12.99 -17.25
N ASN A 4 13.70 -13.31 -17.58
CA ASN A 4 12.48 -13.20 -16.78
C ASN A 4 12.06 -11.81 -16.22
N ASN A 5 11.55 -10.92 -17.08
CA ASN A 5 10.59 -9.88 -16.69
C ASN A 5 9.16 -10.47 -16.63
N GLN A 6 8.80 -11.11 -15.52
CA GLN A 6 7.42 -11.59 -15.34
C GLN A 6 6.50 -10.42 -14.98
N LYS A 7 5.39 -10.28 -15.70
CA LYS A 7 4.30 -9.38 -15.31
C LYS A 7 3.43 -10.09 -14.29
N ILE A 8 3.21 -9.46 -13.14
CA ILE A 8 2.29 -9.93 -12.11
C ILE A 8 1.02 -9.09 -12.22
N TYR A 9 -0.13 -9.76 -12.28
CA TYR A 9 -1.43 -9.12 -12.23
C TYR A 9 -2.09 -9.49 -10.90
N TYR A 10 -2.58 -8.48 -10.19
CA TYR A 10 -3.36 -8.65 -8.97
C TYR A 10 -4.83 -8.56 -9.32
N ASP A 11 -5.65 -9.37 -8.65
CA ASP A 11 -7.09 -9.24 -8.78
C ASP A 11 -7.54 -7.86 -8.24
N PRO A 12 -8.48 -7.17 -8.90
CA PRO A 12 -9.04 -5.89 -8.43
C PRO A 12 -9.93 -6.00 -7.18
N ILE A 13 -9.88 -7.14 -6.51
CA ILE A 13 -10.68 -7.47 -5.34
C ILE A 13 -9.76 -7.52 -4.13
N LEU A 14 -9.99 -6.63 -3.17
CA LEU A 14 -9.38 -6.76 -1.85
C LEU A 14 -10.09 -7.86 -1.08
N SER A 15 -9.40 -8.98 -0.84
CA SER A 15 -9.87 -10.03 0.05
C SER A 15 -9.12 -9.96 1.39
N LEU A 16 -9.87 -9.75 2.47
CA LEU A 16 -9.37 -9.73 3.84
C LEU A 16 -10.12 -10.74 4.70
N ARG A 17 -9.43 -11.28 5.70
CA ARG A 17 -10.00 -12.18 6.69
C ARG A 17 -9.71 -11.68 8.09
N VAL A 18 -10.76 -11.48 8.88
CA VAL A 18 -10.66 -11.25 10.32
C VAL A 18 -10.84 -12.59 11.02
N ILE A 19 -9.76 -13.10 11.61
CA ILE A 19 -9.76 -14.34 12.38
C ILE A 19 -9.99 -13.98 13.84
N HIS A 20 -11.11 -14.43 14.39
CA HIS A 20 -11.49 -14.14 15.77
C HIS A 20 -10.85 -15.14 16.75
N PRO A 21 -10.64 -14.78 18.03
CA PRO A 21 -10.04 -15.67 19.02
C PRO A 21 -10.80 -17.00 19.24
N ASN A 22 -12.10 -17.01 18.96
CA ASN A 22 -12.93 -18.22 19.03
C ASN A 22 -12.81 -19.11 17.77
N GLY A 23 -11.95 -18.75 16.82
CA GLY A 23 -11.73 -19.48 15.57
C GLY A 23 -12.71 -19.16 14.44
N SER A 24 -13.70 -18.29 14.65
CA SER A 24 -14.57 -17.85 13.56
C SER A 24 -13.82 -16.92 12.61
N VAL A 25 -14.26 -16.87 11.36
CA VAL A 25 -13.67 -16.03 10.31
C VAL A 25 -14.75 -15.13 9.73
N THR A 26 -14.46 -13.82 9.67
CA THR A 26 -15.23 -12.87 8.86
C THR A 26 -14.44 -12.58 7.60
N GLU A 27 -15.02 -12.90 6.44
CA GLU A 27 -14.45 -12.55 5.14
C GLU A 27 -14.95 -11.18 4.68
N ILE A 28 -14.03 -10.37 4.18
CA ILE A 28 -14.29 -9.05 3.62
C ILE A 28 -13.77 -9.09 2.20
N ASN A 29 -14.68 -9.04 1.22
CA ASN A 29 -14.33 -8.94 -0.20
C ASN A 29 -14.81 -7.58 -0.69
N LYS A 30 -13.87 -6.74 -1.12
CA LYS A 30 -14.15 -5.36 -1.52
C LYS A 30 -13.64 -5.08 -2.92
N ASP A 31 -14.56 -4.74 -3.81
CA ASP A 31 -14.25 -4.29 -5.17
C ASP A 31 -13.77 -2.83 -5.18
N GLY A 32 -13.07 -2.44 -6.25
CA GLY A 32 -12.65 -1.05 -6.45
C GLY A 32 -11.29 -0.71 -5.86
N ILE A 33 -10.45 -1.72 -5.67
CA ILE A 33 -9.00 -1.52 -5.62
C ILE A 33 -8.50 -1.22 -7.04
N PRO A 34 -7.57 -0.28 -7.22
CA PRO A 34 -6.94 -0.05 -8.51
C PRO A 34 -6.27 -1.32 -9.04
N ASP A 35 -6.40 -1.57 -10.34
CA ASP A 35 -5.58 -2.60 -10.99
C ASP A 35 -4.10 -2.25 -10.84
N TYR A 36 -3.38 -3.10 -10.11
CA TYR A 36 -1.93 -2.97 -9.95
C TYR A 36 -1.23 -3.60 -11.14
N ASN A 37 -0.92 -2.78 -12.15
CA ASN A 37 -0.16 -3.19 -13.32
C ASN A 37 1.32 -2.82 -13.19
N PHE A 38 2.00 -3.42 -12.21
CA PHE A 38 3.43 -3.17 -12.01
C PHE A 38 4.30 -4.27 -12.59
N HIS A 39 5.46 -3.86 -13.09
CA HIS A 39 6.49 -4.75 -13.59
C HIS A 39 7.47 -5.05 -12.44
N TYR A 40 7.17 -6.08 -11.65
CA TYR A 40 8.11 -6.53 -10.63
C TYR A 40 9.20 -7.38 -11.27
N PRO A 41 10.48 -7.03 -11.11
CA PRO A 41 11.54 -7.90 -11.55
C PRO A 41 11.68 -9.02 -10.52
N ILE A 42 11.11 -10.19 -10.81
CA ILE A 42 11.37 -11.37 -9.98
C ILE A 42 12.82 -11.78 -10.23
N TYR A 43 13.71 -11.43 -9.31
CA TYR A 43 15.09 -11.86 -9.35
C TYR A 43 15.23 -13.32 -8.90
N LEU A 44 14.97 -14.25 -9.81
CA LEU A 44 15.38 -15.65 -9.65
C LEU A 44 16.90 -15.72 -9.88
N LYS A 45 17.71 -15.62 -8.84
CA LYS A 45 19.14 -15.88 -8.96
C LYS A 45 19.41 -17.38 -8.80
N GLU A 46 19.73 -18.05 -9.90
CA GLU A 46 20.50 -19.29 -9.84
C GLU A 46 21.95 -18.94 -9.47
N ASN A 47 22.41 -19.51 -8.35
CA ASN A 47 23.78 -19.54 -7.84
C ASN A 47 24.33 -18.19 -7.26
N ASN A 48 24.61 -18.24 -5.94
CA ASN A 48 25.29 -17.25 -5.10
C ASN A 48 24.52 -15.99 -4.70
N GLY A 49 23.58 -16.19 -3.78
CA GLY A 49 23.27 -15.26 -2.69
C GLY A 49 22.55 -13.99 -3.11
N TYR A 50 21.23 -14.09 -3.21
CA TYR A 50 20.20 -13.19 -2.68
C TYR A 50 18.88 -13.81 -3.14
N LYS A 51 18.22 -14.55 -2.26
CA LYS A 51 16.82 -14.96 -2.46
C LYS A 51 15.97 -13.79 -1.98
N SER A 52 15.48 -12.96 -2.89
CA SER A 52 14.26 -12.20 -2.60
C SER A 52 13.11 -12.98 -3.21
N ASP A 53 12.65 -14.02 -2.49
CA ASP A 53 11.30 -14.58 -2.66
C ASP A 53 10.23 -13.59 -2.15
N ASP A 54 10.64 -12.37 -1.77
CA ASP A 54 9.78 -11.26 -1.39
C ASP A 54 9.00 -10.81 -2.61
N LYS A 55 7.86 -11.49 -2.82
CA LYS A 55 6.75 -10.95 -3.61
C LYS A 55 6.43 -9.60 -3.00
N PHE A 56 6.70 -8.54 -3.74
CA PHE A 56 6.32 -7.19 -3.34
C PHE A 56 4.80 -7.16 -3.19
N ASN A 57 4.30 -6.87 -1.99
CA ASN A 57 2.88 -6.65 -1.79
C ASN A 57 2.59 -5.18 -2.07
N PRO A 58 1.78 -4.84 -3.10
CA PRO A 58 1.45 -3.45 -3.41
C PRO A 58 0.53 -2.80 -2.35
N LEU A 59 0.12 -3.58 -1.35
CA LEU A 59 -0.77 -3.19 -0.27
C LEU A 59 -0.09 -3.37 1.09
N ASP A 60 -0.20 -2.37 1.96
CA ASP A 60 0.02 -2.56 3.39
C ASP A 60 -1.27 -2.35 4.18
N PHE A 61 -1.34 -3.02 5.33
CA PHE A 61 -2.52 -3.07 6.18
C PHE A 61 -2.16 -2.73 7.62
N TYR A 62 -2.93 -1.81 8.21
CA TYR A 62 -2.70 -1.37 9.57
C TYR A 62 -3.99 -1.38 10.38
N PRO A 63 -4.02 -2.09 11.54
CA PRO A 63 -5.16 -2.03 12.43
C PRO A 63 -5.22 -0.67 13.12
N LEU A 64 -6.33 0.04 12.94
CA LEU A 64 -6.62 1.31 13.60
C LEU A 64 -7.45 1.09 14.89
N TYR A 65 -7.84 2.18 15.54
CA TYR A 65 -8.78 2.17 16.66
C TYR A 65 -10.19 1.72 16.22
N ASP A 66 -10.99 1.21 17.15
CA ASP A 66 -12.41 0.85 16.98
C ASP A 66 -12.76 -0.03 15.78
N LYS A 67 -11.96 -1.08 15.56
CA LYS A 67 -12.20 -2.09 14.50
C LYS A 67 -12.16 -1.50 13.08
N TYR A 68 -11.33 -0.48 12.87
CA TYR A 68 -10.99 -0.01 11.53
C TYR A 68 -9.67 -0.61 11.05
N ILE A 69 -9.55 -0.74 9.73
CA ILE A 69 -8.34 -1.17 9.03
C ILE A 69 -7.99 -0.06 8.05
N LEU A 70 -6.77 0.45 8.14
CA LEU A 70 -6.17 1.27 7.09
C LEU A 70 -5.53 0.35 6.07
N VAL A 71 -5.94 0.49 4.81
CA VAL A 71 -5.27 -0.12 3.66
C VAL A 71 -4.55 1.00 2.92
N VAL A 72 -3.25 0.86 2.71
CA VAL A 72 -2.44 1.83 1.94
C VAL A 72 -1.90 1.19 0.67
N TYR A 73 -1.79 1.99 -0.36
CA TYR A 73 -1.40 1.57 -1.70
C TYR A 73 -0.97 2.78 -2.55
N SER A 74 -0.40 2.54 -3.72
CA SER A 74 -0.12 3.60 -4.70
C SER A 74 -0.92 3.41 -5.97
N THR A 75 -1.32 4.52 -6.60
CA THR A 75 -1.94 4.56 -7.93
C THR A 75 -1.09 5.36 -8.89
N ALA A 76 -1.18 5.09 -10.19
CA ALA A 76 -0.52 5.87 -11.24
C ALA A 76 -1.47 6.08 -12.41
N SER A 77 -1.42 7.25 -13.05
CA SER A 77 -2.09 7.45 -14.35
C SER A 77 -1.28 6.82 -15.49
N ASP A 78 0.03 6.64 -15.29
CA ASP A 78 0.93 5.91 -16.19
C ASP A 78 1.93 5.09 -15.35
N TRP A 79 1.76 3.77 -15.34
CA TRP A 79 2.62 2.83 -14.59
C TRP A 79 4.05 2.73 -15.13
N THR A 80 4.38 3.43 -16.21
CA THR A 80 5.74 3.54 -16.77
C THR A 80 6.41 4.88 -16.46
N ASP A 81 5.65 5.86 -15.97
CA ASP A 81 6.15 7.18 -15.58
C ASP A 81 6.13 7.34 -14.05
N ASN A 82 7.33 7.42 -13.46
CA ASN A 82 7.51 7.57 -12.03
C ASN A 82 6.90 8.86 -11.47
N GLU A 83 6.64 9.87 -12.32
CA GLU A 83 6.04 11.13 -11.91
C GLU A 83 4.53 11.06 -11.71
N THR A 84 3.87 9.98 -12.11
CA THR A 84 2.42 9.88 -12.01
C THR A 84 1.91 9.16 -10.77
N PHE A 85 2.81 8.59 -9.96
CA PHE A 85 2.43 7.81 -8.79
C PHE A 85 1.88 8.70 -7.65
N VAL A 86 0.89 8.21 -6.93
CA VAL A 86 0.27 8.88 -5.79
C VAL A 86 -0.02 7.84 -4.72
N ASP A 87 0.41 8.12 -3.49
CA ASP A 87 0.10 7.28 -2.34
C ASP A 87 -1.31 7.59 -1.88
N ARG A 88 -2.09 6.53 -1.70
CA ARG A 88 -3.48 6.57 -1.27
C ARG A 88 -3.69 5.61 -0.11
N GLY A 89 -4.80 5.82 0.57
CA GLY A 89 -5.29 4.88 1.55
C GLY A 89 -6.80 4.87 1.61
N MET A 90 -7.34 3.78 2.13
CA MET A 90 -8.74 3.71 2.51
C MET A 90 -8.88 3.17 3.92
N ILE A 91 -9.89 3.66 4.61
CA ILE A 91 -10.30 3.15 5.91
C ILE A 91 -11.55 2.31 5.70
N ILE A 92 -11.48 1.05 6.13
CA ILE A 92 -12.61 0.12 6.13
C ILE A 92 -12.91 -0.34 7.56
N ASP A 93 -14.16 -0.67 7.84
CA ASP A 93 -14.53 -1.38 9.08
C ASP A 93 -14.36 -2.91 8.94
N TRP A 94 -14.55 -3.64 10.04
CA TRP A 94 -14.49 -5.12 10.04
C TRP A 94 -15.65 -5.81 9.28
N ASN A 95 -16.64 -5.06 8.81
CA ASN A 95 -17.67 -5.57 7.91
C ASN A 95 -17.35 -5.30 6.44
N GLY A 96 -16.23 -4.62 6.15
CA GLY A 96 -15.81 -4.27 4.79
C GLY A 96 -16.40 -2.97 4.25
N ASN A 97 -17.10 -2.18 5.07
CA ASN A 97 -17.64 -0.91 4.62
C ASN A 97 -16.50 0.10 4.45
N LYS A 98 -16.42 0.75 3.28
CA LYS A 98 -15.50 1.87 3.07
C LYS A 98 -16.00 3.08 3.84
N ILE A 99 -15.22 3.51 4.82
CA ILE A 99 -15.54 4.66 5.66
C ILE A 99 -14.94 5.92 5.05
N SER A 100 -13.71 5.84 4.54
CA SER A 100 -13.02 6.99 3.95
C SER A 100 -11.96 6.57 2.93
N GLU A 101 -11.56 7.53 2.10
CA GLU A 101 -10.46 7.44 1.15
C GLU A 101 -9.57 8.67 1.31
N ILE A 102 -8.26 8.47 1.26
CA ILE A 102 -7.25 9.47 1.60
C ILE A 102 -6.25 9.51 0.46
N GLU A 103 -5.98 10.71 -0.06
CA GLU A 103 -4.83 10.95 -0.92
C GLU A 103 -3.71 11.53 -0.06
N PHE A 104 -2.60 10.79 0.07
CA PHE A 104 -1.48 11.22 0.89
C PHE A 104 -0.54 12.18 0.15
N GLY A 105 -0.52 12.08 -1.19
CA GLY A 105 0.26 12.90 -2.09
C GLY A 105 1.17 12.07 -2.99
N LYS A 106 2.10 12.74 -3.68
CA LYS A 106 3.04 12.10 -4.61
C LYS A 106 3.85 11.01 -3.91
N SER A 107 3.97 9.84 -4.54
CA SER A 107 4.80 8.73 -4.05
C SER A 107 6.26 8.93 -4.43
N TYR A 108 7.18 8.64 -3.52
CA TYR A 108 8.54 8.30 -3.91
C TYR A 108 8.55 6.92 -4.57
N ILE A 109 9.16 6.81 -5.73
CA ILE A 109 9.31 5.55 -6.47
C ILE A 109 10.80 5.36 -6.69
N ASP A 110 11.36 4.32 -6.09
CA ASP A 110 12.74 3.96 -6.33
C ASP A 110 12.86 3.35 -7.73
N HIS A 111 13.92 3.74 -8.45
CA HIS A 111 14.27 3.09 -9.70
C HIS A 111 15.21 1.95 -9.38
N ASP A 112 14.77 0.72 -9.63
CA ASP A 112 15.71 -0.39 -9.73
C ASP A 112 16.72 -0.09 -10.85
N PRO A 113 18.03 -0.36 -10.67
CA PRO A 113 19.03 -0.32 -11.74
C PRO A 113 18.63 -1.00 -13.07
N LYS A 114 17.64 -1.89 -13.07
CA LYS A 114 17.10 -2.56 -14.26
C LYS A 114 15.80 -1.97 -14.82
N GLY A 115 15.36 -0.82 -14.30
CA GLY A 115 14.25 -0.03 -14.86
C GLY A 115 12.86 -0.38 -14.33
N SER A 116 12.76 -1.18 -13.26
CA SER A 116 11.49 -1.44 -12.60
C SER A 116 11.13 -0.33 -11.61
N LEU A 117 9.85 0.04 -11.60
CA LEU A 117 9.27 0.99 -10.64
C LEU A 117 8.71 0.23 -9.44
N MET A 118 9.13 0.63 -8.24
CA MET A 118 8.68 0.04 -6.98
C MET A 118 7.70 1.00 -6.28
N PRO A 119 6.37 0.77 -6.36
CA PRO A 119 5.38 1.58 -5.65
C PRO A 119 5.40 1.33 -4.13
N ASN A 120 4.50 2.01 -3.40
CA ASN A 120 4.25 1.80 -1.97
C ASN A 120 5.53 1.78 -1.09
N GLN A 121 6.42 2.76 -1.30
CA GLN A 121 7.69 2.90 -0.55
C GLN A 121 7.55 3.76 0.71
N ALA A 122 6.41 4.42 0.90
CA ALA A 122 6.16 5.22 2.09
C ALA A 122 5.98 4.31 3.31
N MET A 123 6.58 4.70 4.43
CA MET A 123 6.41 4.00 5.70
C MET A 123 5.21 4.58 6.45
N PHE A 124 4.35 3.71 6.95
CA PHE A 124 3.25 4.09 7.82
C PHE A 124 3.43 3.50 9.21
N ALA A 125 3.14 4.30 10.23
CA ALA A 125 3.21 3.90 11.62
C ALA A 125 1.92 4.30 12.35
N VAL A 126 1.18 3.32 12.87
CA VAL A 126 0.04 3.59 13.75
C VAL A 126 0.54 4.12 15.08
N ASN A 127 -0.12 5.15 15.60
CA ASN A 127 0.24 5.73 16.88
C ASN A 127 0.00 4.71 18.03
N SER A 128 0.85 4.72 19.06
CA SER A 128 0.69 3.86 20.25
C SER A 128 -0.68 4.08 20.91
N ASP A 129 -1.11 5.34 20.98
CA ASP A 129 -2.52 5.67 21.18
C ASP A 129 -3.23 5.66 19.82
N ARG A 130 -3.88 4.53 19.51
CA ARG A 130 -4.54 4.31 18.21
C ARG A 130 -5.63 5.34 17.90
N THR A 131 -6.15 6.05 18.91
CA THR A 131 -7.15 7.12 18.71
C THR A 131 -6.54 8.36 18.03
N LYS A 132 -5.21 8.51 18.07
CA LYS A 132 -4.46 9.63 17.47
C LYS A 132 -4.08 9.40 16.01
N GLY A 133 -4.53 8.28 15.43
CA GLY A 133 -4.33 7.93 14.03
C GLY A 133 -2.95 7.40 13.72
N PHE A 134 -2.34 7.89 12.65
CA PHE A 134 -1.11 7.32 12.09
C PHE A 134 -0.21 8.39 11.48
N LEU A 135 1.06 8.05 11.37
CA LEU A 135 2.09 8.83 10.68
C LEU A 135 2.38 8.21 9.33
N ARG A 136 2.57 9.05 8.32
CA ARG A 136 3.21 8.69 7.05
C ARG A 136 4.58 9.34 7.02
N PHE A 137 5.60 8.57 6.66
CA PHE A 137 6.94 9.03 6.35
C PHE A 137 7.26 8.65 4.91
N SER A 138 7.65 9.61 4.08
CA SER A 138 7.94 9.38 2.66
C SER A 138 9.09 10.26 2.21
N GLN A 139 9.94 9.75 1.33
CA GLN A 139 10.96 10.57 0.68
C GLN A 139 10.30 11.53 -0.32
N LEU A 140 10.89 12.70 -0.51
CA LEU A 140 10.47 13.60 -1.58
C LEU A 140 11.11 13.16 -2.89
N ARG A 141 10.34 13.20 -3.99
CA ARG A 141 10.86 12.88 -5.32
C ARG A 141 12.03 13.78 -5.68
N LYS A 142 13.06 13.18 -6.29
CA LYS A 142 14.24 13.89 -6.81
C LYS A 142 14.94 14.74 -5.73
N SER A 143 14.77 14.39 -4.46
CA SER A 143 15.44 15.01 -3.32
C SER A 143 15.94 13.92 -2.37
N SER A 144 16.94 14.27 -1.56
CA SER A 144 17.33 13.49 -0.38
C SER A 144 16.49 13.82 0.85
N ASP A 145 15.57 14.77 0.73
CA ASP A 145 14.67 15.17 1.81
C ASP A 145 13.55 14.15 2.01
N ALA A 146 12.99 14.14 3.22
CA ALA A 146 11.82 13.36 3.54
C ALA A 146 10.72 14.24 4.14
N GLU A 147 9.48 13.89 3.87
CA GLU A 147 8.31 14.45 4.52
C GLU A 147 7.72 13.46 5.54
N TRP A 148 7.22 14.01 6.63
CA TRP A 148 6.38 13.28 7.57
C TRP A 148 5.08 14.04 7.78
N LYS A 149 3.96 13.30 7.84
CA LYS A 149 2.62 13.85 8.04
C LYS A 149 1.85 12.99 9.02
N GLN A 150 1.13 13.63 9.94
CA GLN A 150 0.23 12.95 10.86
C GLN A 150 -1.21 13.06 10.38
N TYR A 151 -1.91 11.93 10.38
CA TYR A 151 -3.31 11.81 10.01
C TYR A 151 -4.09 11.37 11.24
N SER A 152 -5.07 12.16 11.65
CA SER A 152 -6.00 11.75 12.70
C SER A 152 -7.11 10.89 12.11
N VAL A 153 -7.56 9.89 12.86
CA VAL A 153 -8.70 9.06 12.43
C VAL A 153 -9.96 9.92 12.30
N TYR A 154 -10.16 10.89 13.20
CA TYR A 154 -11.31 11.79 13.17
C TYR A 154 -11.36 12.68 11.91
N VAL A 155 -10.23 13.26 11.46
CA VAL A 155 -10.23 14.08 10.23
C VAL A 155 -10.49 13.21 8.99
N ALA A 156 -10.05 11.95 8.97
CA ALA A 156 -10.38 11.03 7.88
C ALA A 156 -11.86 10.61 7.87
N LEU A 157 -12.52 10.56 9.04
CA LEU A 157 -13.93 10.16 9.18
C LEU A 157 -14.94 11.30 8.91
N PHE A 158 -14.54 12.57 9.06
CA PHE A 158 -15.47 13.72 9.04
C PHE A 158 -15.31 14.70 7.87
N LEU A 159 -14.55 14.37 6.81
CA LEU A 159 -14.49 15.18 5.57
C LEU A 159 -15.74 15.08 4.67
N LYS A 160 -16.86 14.55 5.18
CA LYS A 160 -18.18 14.66 4.56
C LYS A 160 -19.21 15.17 5.57
N GLN A 161 -19.31 16.48 5.70
CA GLN A 161 -20.57 17.17 5.96
C GLN A 161 -20.71 18.30 4.95
#